data_AF-A0A661N5B0-F1
#
_entry.id   AF-A0A661N5B0-F1
#
_cell.length_a   1.000
_cell.length_b   1.000
_cell.length_c   1.000
_cell.angle_alpha   90.00
_cell.angle_beta   90.00
_cell.angle_gamma   90.00
#
_symmetry.space_group_name_H-M   'P 1'
#
loop_
_entity.id
_entity.type
_entity.pdbx_description
1 polymer ?
#
loop_
_entity_poly.entity_id
_entity_poly.type
_entity_poly.pdbx_seq_one_letter_code
_entity_poly.pdbx_strand_id
1 'polypeptide(L)'
;MQLASAIAALLMVVPLLVLRLTGRRVNSRAYLATAVPFSLVTLGIGGVLTLAVRTIADWPVSLEIFAVVTVLSSAVLLIRGGLMRLKLLRFVAAVNELDAEKGREERIETIHTFLASVPPGEDSPPSPHAARVMFAAGALCQVGTHQVAEELLERLPQRWLTNDQLGPYVNALAICRLNLGNVQGAQDALALAPDEAMKPTLRLHLDGLSALCASLSGKAEHALALLEDQGEDATADLALLHTTRAHAHAALGHDEQAEAELSNLALALGPEVLAFAIDIPGPASQLAETVRTTYPADQTQDQSDDPPDEP
;
A
#
# COMPACT_ATOMS: atom_id res chain seq x y z
N MET A 1 6.45 -40.24 37.65
CA MET A 1 6.27 -38.88 38.24
C MET A 1 7.23 -37.85 37.65
N GLN A 2 8.53 -38.14 37.46
CA GLN A 2 9.52 -37.16 36.98
C GLN A 2 9.30 -36.62 35.55
N LEU A 3 8.70 -37.41 34.64
CA LEU A 3 8.38 -36.97 33.27
C LEU A 3 7.28 -35.89 33.25
N ALA A 4 6.27 -36.01 34.12
CA ALA A 4 5.16 -35.06 34.20
C ALA A 4 5.61 -33.69 34.74
N SER A 5 6.53 -33.67 35.71
CA SER A 5 7.11 -32.41 36.20
C SER A 5 8.03 -31.74 35.17
N ALA A 6 8.73 -32.54 34.35
CA ALA A 6 9.58 -32.03 33.27
C ALA A 6 8.75 -31.38 32.14
N ILE A 7 7.62 -31.99 31.76
CA ILE A 7 6.71 -31.42 30.74
C ILE A 7 6.04 -30.14 31.26
N ALA A 8 5.61 -30.11 32.53
CA ALA A 8 5.05 -28.90 33.14
C ALA A 8 6.07 -27.75 33.21
N ALA A 9 7.33 -28.05 33.52
CA ALA A 9 8.41 -27.07 33.50
C ALA A 9 8.68 -26.55 32.08
N LEU A 10 8.68 -27.43 31.06
CA LEU A 10 8.89 -27.03 29.66
C LEU A 10 7.77 -26.12 29.15
N LEU A 11 6.51 -26.42 29.48
CA LEU A 11 5.35 -25.63 29.10
C LEU A 11 5.31 -24.24 29.75
N MET A 12 5.95 -24.06 30.91
CA MET A 12 6.11 -22.74 31.56
C MET A 12 7.28 -21.95 30.99
N VAL A 13 8.36 -22.62 30.58
CA VAL A 13 9.60 -21.97 30.08
C VAL A 13 9.43 -21.47 28.65
N VAL A 14 8.71 -22.18 27.79
CA VAL A 14 8.54 -21.80 26.37
C VAL A 14 7.87 -20.43 26.19
N PRO A 15 6.76 -20.08 26.87
CA PRO A 15 6.16 -18.74 26.79
C PRO A 15 7.10 -17.64 27.28
N LEU A 16 7.85 -17.90 28.37
CA LEU A 16 8.82 -16.95 28.94
C LEU A 16 10.03 -16.74 28.02
N LEU A 17 10.48 -17.79 27.33
CA LEU A 17 11.56 -17.73 26.36
C LEU A 17 11.13 -16.94 25.10
N VAL A 18 9.90 -17.13 24.63
CA VAL A 18 9.31 -16.37 23.52
C VAL A 18 9.14 -14.88 23.89
N LEU A 19 8.70 -14.57 25.12
CA LEU A 19 8.67 -13.21 25.66
C LEU A 19 10.07 -12.56 25.74
N ARG A 20 11.09 -13.35 26.08
CA ARG A 20 12.48 -12.86 26.23
C ARG A 20 13.19 -12.70 24.88
N LEU A 21 12.91 -13.57 23.93
CA LEU A 21 13.47 -13.52 22.56
C LEU A 21 12.80 -12.44 21.69
N THR A 22 11.59 -12.00 22.00
CA THR A 22 10.88 -10.98 21.20
C THR A 22 11.27 -9.53 21.52
N GLY A 23 12.11 -9.29 22.53
CA GLY A 23 13.09 -8.19 22.60
C GLY A 23 12.66 -6.72 22.41
N ARG A 24 11.38 -6.40 22.16
CA ARG A 24 10.86 -5.03 22.03
C ARG A 24 9.55 -4.92 22.81
N ARG A 25 9.28 -3.74 23.38
CA ARG A 25 8.06 -3.40 24.14
C ARG A 25 6.82 -3.54 23.24
N VAL A 26 6.39 -4.76 23.00
CA VAL A 26 5.08 -5.07 22.42
C VAL A 26 4.06 -4.62 23.45
N ASN A 27 3.11 -3.76 23.04
CA ASN A 27 1.99 -3.34 23.87
C ASN A 27 1.25 -4.58 24.39
N SER A 28 1.54 -4.97 25.62
CA SER A 28 1.28 -6.31 26.18
C SER A 28 -0.22 -6.64 26.27
N ARG A 29 -1.08 -5.60 26.29
CA ARG A 29 -2.54 -5.74 26.35
C ARG A 29 -3.15 -6.40 25.11
N ALA A 30 -2.68 -6.07 23.90
CA ALA A 30 -3.23 -6.64 22.67
C ALA A 30 -2.80 -8.11 22.47
N TYR A 31 -1.57 -8.44 22.88
CA TYR A 31 -1.06 -9.83 22.89
C TYR A 31 -1.85 -10.68 23.90
N LEU A 32 -2.09 -10.15 25.10
CA LEU A 32 -2.87 -10.81 26.14
C LEU A 32 -4.33 -11.05 25.71
N ALA A 33 -4.96 -10.15 24.96
CA ALA A 33 -6.35 -10.28 24.57
C ALA A 33 -6.62 -11.37 23.51
N THR A 34 -5.64 -11.71 22.67
CA THR A 34 -5.86 -12.58 21.50
C THR A 34 -5.12 -13.91 21.56
N ALA A 35 -3.87 -13.94 22.05
CA ALA A 35 -3.07 -15.17 22.08
C ALA A 35 -3.33 -16.04 23.32
N VAL A 36 -3.68 -15.43 24.45
CA VAL A 36 -3.94 -16.10 25.72
C VAL A 36 -5.16 -17.02 25.68
N PRO A 37 -6.35 -16.59 25.19
CA PRO A 37 -7.51 -17.48 25.15
C PRO A 37 -7.29 -18.69 24.24
N PHE A 38 -6.63 -18.53 23.09
CA PHE A 38 -6.35 -19.64 22.17
C PHE A 38 -5.37 -20.67 22.75
N SER A 39 -4.32 -20.19 23.42
CA SER A 39 -3.32 -21.04 24.10
C SER A 39 -3.91 -21.76 25.31
N LEU A 40 -4.79 -21.09 26.07
CA LEU A 40 -5.51 -21.69 27.19
C LEU A 40 -6.51 -22.75 26.73
N VAL A 41 -7.20 -22.53 25.61
CA VAL A 41 -8.11 -23.53 25.03
C VAL A 41 -7.35 -24.75 24.52
N THR A 42 -6.21 -24.58 23.85
CA THR A 42 -5.39 -25.73 23.41
C THR A 42 -4.74 -26.48 24.57
N LEU A 43 -4.27 -25.78 25.59
CA LEU A 43 -3.76 -26.41 26.83
C LEU A 43 -4.88 -27.12 27.60
N GLY A 44 -6.08 -26.55 27.62
CA GLY A 44 -7.27 -27.16 28.23
C GLY A 44 -7.67 -28.44 27.51
N ILE A 45 -7.80 -28.40 26.18
CA ILE A 45 -8.14 -29.57 25.35
C ILE A 45 -7.04 -30.64 25.46
N GLY A 46 -5.77 -30.24 25.34
CA GLY A 46 -4.63 -31.16 25.50
C GLY A 46 -4.58 -31.80 26.88
N GLY A 47 -4.79 -31.03 27.95
CA GLY A 47 -4.85 -31.51 29.32
C GLY A 47 -5.98 -32.50 29.55
N VAL A 48 -7.18 -32.20 29.06
CA VAL A 48 -8.37 -33.07 29.15
C VAL A 48 -8.16 -34.36 28.35
N LEU A 49 -7.59 -34.29 27.13
CA LEU A 49 -7.27 -35.49 26.35
C LEU A 49 -6.22 -36.37 27.05
N THR A 50 -5.18 -35.77 27.62
CA THR A 50 -4.14 -36.53 28.33
C THR A 50 -4.70 -37.22 29.58
N LEU A 51 -5.62 -36.56 30.30
CA LEU A 51 -6.35 -37.14 31.43
C LEU A 51 -7.29 -38.28 31.00
N ALA A 52 -8.04 -38.10 29.92
CA ALA A 52 -8.95 -39.12 29.37
C ALA A 52 -8.18 -40.35 28.83
N VAL A 53 -7.02 -40.15 28.22
CA VAL A 53 -6.14 -41.23 27.77
C VAL A 53 -5.58 -42.03 28.94
N ARG A 54 -5.26 -41.37 30.05
CA ARG A 54 -4.73 -42.04 31.26
C ARG A 54 -5.73 -42.98 31.94
N THR A 55 -7.03 -42.81 31.69
CA THR A 55 -8.08 -43.67 32.25
C THR A 55 -8.27 -44.97 31.47
N ILE A 56 -7.64 -45.12 30.30
CA ILE A 56 -7.72 -46.34 29.48
C ILE A 56 -6.51 -47.22 29.85
N ALA A 57 -6.77 -48.34 30.53
CA ALA A 57 -5.75 -49.34 30.86
C ALA A 57 -5.20 -49.97 29.57
N ASP A 58 -3.87 -50.16 29.51
CA ASP A 58 -3.09 -50.69 28.36
C ASP A 58 -2.83 -49.72 27.18
N TRP A 59 -2.65 -48.43 27.47
CA TRP A 59 -2.23 -47.47 26.46
C TRP A 59 -0.72 -47.57 26.13
N PRO A 60 -0.32 -47.80 24.86
CA PRO A 60 1.09 -47.91 24.51
C PRO A 60 1.81 -46.56 24.62
N VAL A 61 3.03 -46.57 25.18
CA VAL A 61 3.90 -45.38 25.38
C VAL A 61 4.10 -44.57 24.10
N SER A 62 4.08 -45.23 22.93
CA SER A 62 4.17 -44.57 21.63
C SER A 62 3.06 -43.53 21.40
N LEU A 63 1.84 -43.78 21.88
CA LEU A 63 0.72 -42.87 21.73
C LEU A 63 0.79 -41.69 22.72
N GLU A 64 1.41 -41.85 23.90
CA GLU A 64 1.67 -40.73 24.81
C GLU A 64 2.66 -39.73 24.21
N ILE A 65 3.75 -40.23 23.62
CA ILE A 65 4.75 -39.39 22.94
C ILE A 65 4.11 -38.66 21.76
N PHE A 66 3.29 -39.36 20.96
CA PHE A 66 2.57 -38.77 19.85
C PHE A 66 1.63 -37.63 20.29
N ALA A 67 0.88 -37.81 21.38
CA ALA A 67 0.00 -36.79 21.94
C ALA A 67 0.79 -35.54 22.37
N VAL A 68 1.91 -35.73 23.09
CA VAL A 68 2.77 -34.62 23.53
C VAL A 68 3.36 -33.85 22.35
N VAL A 69 3.89 -34.55 21.34
CA VAL A 69 4.46 -33.93 20.13
C VAL A 69 3.38 -33.15 19.36
N THR A 70 2.17 -33.70 19.25
CA THR A 70 1.05 -33.04 18.57
C THR A 70 0.62 -31.76 19.30
N VAL A 71 0.50 -31.80 20.63
CA VAL A 71 0.15 -30.63 21.44
C VAL A 71 1.23 -29.55 21.34
N LEU A 72 2.52 -29.92 21.46
CA LEU A 72 3.63 -28.97 21.33
C LEU A 72 3.69 -28.36 19.92
N SER A 73 3.53 -29.17 18.88
CA SER A 73 3.53 -28.69 17.48
C SER A 73 2.36 -27.72 17.24
N SER A 74 1.17 -28.05 17.75
CA SER A 74 -0.02 -27.19 17.68
C SER A 74 0.19 -25.87 18.42
N ALA A 75 0.76 -25.91 19.63
CA ALA A 75 1.07 -24.71 20.40
C ALA A 75 2.08 -23.81 19.67
N VAL A 76 3.13 -24.38 19.08
CA VAL A 76 4.11 -23.63 18.28
C VAL A 76 3.46 -22.99 17.06
N LEU A 77 2.59 -23.72 16.35
CA LEU A 77 1.84 -23.19 15.20
C LEU A 77 0.91 -22.05 15.62
N LEU A 78 0.21 -22.17 16.75
CA LEU A 78 -0.66 -21.11 17.27
C LEU A 78 0.12 -19.87 17.71
N ILE A 79 1.24 -20.04 18.41
CA ILE A 79 2.11 -18.92 18.79
C ILE A 79 2.65 -18.23 17.54
N ARG A 80 3.14 -19.00 16.55
CA ARG A 80 3.63 -18.46 15.28
C ARG A 80 2.53 -17.73 14.51
N GLY A 81 1.32 -18.31 14.44
CA GLY A 81 0.16 -17.69 13.82
C GLY A 81 -0.28 -16.41 14.53
N GLY A 82 -0.28 -16.40 15.86
CA GLY A 82 -0.59 -15.22 16.67
C GLY A 82 0.44 -14.09 16.49
N LEU A 83 1.73 -14.42 16.51
CA LEU A 83 2.81 -13.47 16.23
C LEU A 83 2.70 -12.90 14.81
N MET A 84 2.41 -13.74 13.82
CA MET A 84 2.23 -13.30 12.44
C MET A 84 1.01 -12.38 12.29
N ARG A 85 -0.11 -12.70 12.96
CA ARG A 85 -1.31 -11.85 12.99
C ARG A 85 -1.01 -10.49 13.61
N LEU A 86 -0.26 -10.43 14.71
CA LEU A 86 0.12 -9.17 15.33
C LEU A 86 1.05 -8.33 14.44
N LYS A 87 2.00 -8.98 13.76
CA LYS A 87 2.85 -8.32 12.77
C LYS A 87 2.01 -7.74 11.62
N LEU A 88 1.04 -8.49 11.11
CA LEU A 88 0.12 -8.02 10.07
C LEU A 88 -0.72 -6.82 10.55
N LEU A 89 -1.26 -6.86 11.77
CA LEU A 89 -2.04 -5.74 12.32
C LEU A 89 -1.18 -4.47 12.46
N ARG A 90 0.08 -4.61 12.88
CA ARG A 90 1.03 -3.49 12.93
C ARG A 90 1.36 -2.94 11.56
N PHE A 91 1.54 -3.81 10.58
CA PHE A 91 1.74 -3.42 9.20
C PHE A 91 0.55 -2.63 8.66
N VAL A 92 -0.68 -3.13 8.84
CA VAL A 92 -1.89 -2.42 8.39
C VAL A 92 -2.04 -1.07 9.09
N ALA A 93 -1.80 -1.02 10.41
CA ALA A 93 -1.82 0.25 11.15
C ALA A 93 -0.75 1.22 10.63
N ALA A 94 0.48 0.74 10.39
CA ALA A 94 1.57 1.56 9.86
C ALA A 94 1.27 2.12 8.45
N VAL A 95 0.62 1.34 7.58
CA VAL A 95 0.18 1.80 6.26
C VAL A 95 -0.94 2.84 6.36
N ASN A 96 -1.96 2.59 7.20
CA ASN A 96 -3.11 3.47 7.34
C ASN A 96 -2.81 4.80 8.05
N GLU A 97 -1.78 4.85 8.89
CA GLU A 97 -1.37 6.04 9.63
C GLU A 97 -0.19 6.77 8.97
N LEU A 98 0.16 6.41 7.72
CA LEU A 98 1.36 6.90 7.06
C LEU A 98 1.27 8.40 6.70
N ASP A 99 0.05 8.91 6.51
CA ASP A 99 -0.28 10.31 6.24
C ASP A 99 0.18 11.25 7.36
N ALA A 100 0.14 10.79 8.61
CA ALA A 100 0.63 11.56 9.75
C ALA A 100 2.15 11.80 9.66
N GLU A 101 2.55 13.07 9.71
CA GLU A 101 3.96 13.49 9.67
C GLU A 101 4.77 12.90 10.84
N LYS A 102 4.21 12.97 12.04
CA LYS A 102 4.88 12.50 13.25
C LYS A 102 4.98 10.98 13.27
N GLY A 103 6.21 10.45 13.15
CA GLY A 103 6.50 9.02 13.20
C GLY A 103 6.46 8.31 11.83
N ARG A 104 6.43 9.07 10.72
CA ARG A 104 6.43 8.51 9.36
C ARG A 104 7.59 7.54 9.12
N GLU A 105 8.81 7.91 9.51
CA GLU A 105 10.01 7.06 9.34
C GLU A 105 9.88 5.70 10.06
N GLU A 106 9.39 5.69 11.30
CA GLU A 106 9.18 4.45 12.07
C GLU A 106 8.13 3.54 11.41
N ARG A 107 7.09 4.14 10.82
CA ARG A 107 6.07 3.40 10.06
C ARG A 107 6.63 2.81 8.78
N ILE A 108 7.45 3.57 8.03
CA ILE A 108 8.16 3.07 6.84
C ILE A 108 9.07 1.90 7.22
N GLU A 109 9.86 2.01 8.29
CA GLU A 109 10.69 0.91 8.81
C GLU A 109 9.84 -0.32 9.16
N THR A 110 8.67 -0.10 9.78
CA THR A 110 7.73 -1.18 10.14
C THR A 110 7.19 -1.89 8.90
N ILE A 111 6.84 -1.13 7.85
CA ILE A 111 6.38 -1.65 6.56
C ILE A 111 7.48 -2.53 5.94
N HIS A 112 8.70 -2.02 5.81
CA HIS A 112 9.84 -2.78 5.26
C HIS A 112 10.13 -4.05 6.05
N THR A 113 10.23 -3.93 7.38
CA THR A 113 10.54 -5.06 8.26
C THR A 113 9.49 -6.15 8.13
N PHE A 114 8.21 -5.77 8.01
CA PHE A 114 7.14 -6.73 7.80
C PHE A 114 7.27 -7.43 6.44
N LEU A 115 7.36 -6.67 5.35
CA LEU A 115 7.43 -7.22 3.99
C LEU A 115 8.65 -8.13 3.79
N ALA A 116 9.81 -7.76 4.36
CA ALA A 116 11.01 -8.59 4.34
C ALA A 116 10.86 -9.89 5.15
N SER A 117 10.02 -9.90 6.19
CA SER A 117 9.80 -11.07 7.04
C SER A 117 8.78 -12.07 6.49
N VAL A 118 8.03 -11.68 5.45
CA VAL A 118 7.04 -12.52 4.77
C VAL A 118 7.61 -12.91 3.42
N PRO A 119 8.31 -14.06 3.33
CA PRO A 119 8.86 -14.49 2.06
C PRO A 119 7.72 -14.65 1.05
N PRO A 120 8.00 -14.40 -0.23
CA PRO A 120 7.03 -14.72 -1.26
C PRO A 120 6.66 -16.19 -1.17
N GLY A 121 5.36 -16.46 -1.03
CA GLY A 121 4.84 -17.83 -1.13
C GLY A 121 5.01 -18.36 -2.56
N GLU A 122 4.76 -19.66 -2.76
CA GLU A 122 4.83 -20.30 -4.07
C GLU A 122 4.17 -19.47 -5.18
N ASP A 123 4.77 -19.54 -6.38
CA ASP A 123 4.59 -18.72 -7.58
C ASP A 123 3.17 -18.76 -8.22
N SER A 124 2.11 -18.67 -7.44
CA SER A 124 0.73 -18.73 -7.91
C SER A 124 0.01 -17.39 -7.66
N PRO A 125 -0.43 -16.68 -8.71
CA PRO A 125 -1.31 -15.54 -8.56
C PRO A 125 -2.71 -16.00 -8.07
N PRO A 126 -3.37 -15.24 -7.17
CA PRO A 126 -2.90 -14.02 -6.52
C PRO A 126 -1.90 -14.32 -5.40
N SER A 127 -0.71 -13.71 -5.45
CA SER A 127 0.24 -13.80 -4.35
C SER A 127 -0.20 -12.91 -3.18
N PRO A 128 -0.36 -13.45 -1.96
CA PRO A 128 -0.63 -12.63 -0.78
C PRO A 128 0.49 -11.62 -0.48
N HIS A 129 1.72 -11.89 -0.95
CA HIS A 129 2.82 -10.95 -0.84
C HIS A 129 2.61 -9.77 -1.80
N ALA A 130 2.23 -10.03 -3.06
CA ALA A 130 1.91 -8.99 -4.04
C ALA A 130 0.81 -8.04 -3.56
N ALA A 131 -0.28 -8.59 -2.99
CA ALA A 131 -1.37 -7.76 -2.45
C ALA A 131 -0.89 -6.81 -1.33
N ARG A 132 0.03 -7.24 -0.48
CA ARG A 132 0.58 -6.41 0.61
C ARG A 132 1.54 -5.34 0.09
N VAL A 133 2.39 -5.69 -0.88
CA VAL A 133 3.27 -4.73 -1.57
C VAL A 133 2.44 -3.65 -2.24
N MET A 134 1.43 -4.02 -3.03
CA MET A 134 0.53 -3.08 -3.69
C MET A 134 -0.21 -2.17 -2.70
N PHE A 135 -0.70 -2.73 -1.58
CA PHE A 135 -1.35 -1.96 -0.53
C PHE A 135 -0.42 -0.93 0.12
N ALA A 136 0.82 -1.31 0.43
CA ALA A 136 1.81 -0.40 1.00
C ALA A 136 2.27 0.66 -0.02
N ALA A 137 2.53 0.26 -1.26
CA ALA A 137 3.00 1.16 -2.32
C ALA A 137 2.01 2.30 -2.58
N GLY A 138 0.70 2.02 -2.64
CA GLY A 138 -0.32 3.06 -2.80
C GLY A 138 -0.25 4.15 -1.72
N ALA A 139 -0.15 3.75 -0.44
CA ALA A 139 -0.02 4.70 0.66
C ALA A 139 1.31 5.47 0.61
N LEU A 140 2.41 4.79 0.28
CA LEU A 140 3.74 5.41 0.14
C LEU A 140 3.75 6.47 -0.97
N CYS A 141 3.07 6.22 -2.10
CA CYS A 141 2.89 7.22 -3.15
C CYS A 141 2.10 8.43 -2.67
N GLN A 142 1.01 8.22 -1.92
CA GLN A 142 0.16 9.31 -1.43
C GLN A 142 0.89 10.28 -0.50
N VAL A 143 1.91 9.82 0.22
CA VAL A 143 2.71 10.65 1.14
C VAL A 143 4.03 11.13 0.52
N GLY A 144 4.20 11.02 -0.80
CA GLY A 144 5.37 11.51 -1.51
C GLY A 144 6.63 10.63 -1.39
N THR A 145 6.55 9.45 -0.79
CA THR A 145 7.69 8.53 -0.62
C THR A 145 7.91 7.63 -1.84
N HIS A 146 7.99 8.24 -3.02
CA HIS A 146 8.00 7.56 -4.31
C HIS A 146 9.18 6.61 -4.52
N GLN A 147 10.37 6.95 -4.03
CA GLN A 147 11.54 6.09 -4.12
C GLN A 147 11.32 4.75 -3.40
N VAL A 148 10.75 4.81 -2.19
CA VAL A 148 10.47 3.62 -1.39
C VAL A 148 9.37 2.78 -2.04
N ALA A 149 8.33 3.42 -2.57
CA ALA A 149 7.27 2.74 -3.29
C ALA A 149 7.81 2.04 -4.55
N GLU A 150 8.65 2.71 -5.35
CA GLU A 150 9.30 2.14 -6.53
C GLU A 150 10.13 0.90 -6.16
N GLU A 151 11.00 0.99 -5.16
CA GLU A 151 11.84 -0.15 -4.73
C GLU A 151 11.01 -1.38 -4.33
N LEU A 152 9.84 -1.17 -3.72
CA LEU A 152 8.93 -2.26 -3.36
C LEU A 152 8.24 -2.86 -4.60
N LEU A 153 7.80 -2.02 -5.53
CA LEU A 153 7.13 -2.44 -6.76
C LEU A 153 8.08 -3.14 -7.73
N GLU A 154 9.32 -2.69 -7.87
CA GLU A 154 10.31 -3.31 -8.78
C GLU A 154 10.71 -4.72 -8.34
N ARG A 155 10.70 -4.98 -7.03
CA ARG A 155 10.99 -6.31 -6.48
C ARG A 155 9.85 -7.30 -6.68
N LEU A 156 8.71 -6.86 -7.19
CA LEU A 156 7.54 -7.69 -7.39
C LEU A 156 7.56 -8.34 -8.78
N PRO A 157 7.74 -9.66 -8.90
CA PRO A 157 7.64 -10.35 -10.18
C PRO A 157 6.21 -10.26 -10.72
N GLN A 158 6.06 -9.85 -11.98
CA GLN A 158 4.73 -9.72 -12.62
C GLN A 158 3.91 -11.00 -12.58
N ARG A 159 4.56 -12.18 -12.66
CA ARG A 159 3.89 -13.49 -12.54
C ARG A 159 3.12 -13.70 -11.24
N TRP A 160 3.35 -12.88 -10.21
CA TRP A 160 2.62 -12.92 -8.94
C TRP A 160 1.36 -12.07 -8.92
N LEU A 161 1.17 -11.22 -9.93
CA LEU A 161 0.03 -10.35 -10.10
C LEU A 161 -1.07 -11.05 -10.89
N THR A 162 -2.32 -10.79 -10.52
CA THR A 162 -3.46 -11.10 -11.39
C THR A 162 -3.60 -10.03 -12.48
N ASN A 163 -4.36 -10.32 -13.54
CA ASN A 163 -4.65 -9.33 -14.59
C ASN A 163 -5.27 -8.04 -14.01
N ASP A 164 -6.17 -8.17 -13.04
CA ASP A 164 -6.79 -7.03 -12.35
C ASP A 164 -5.79 -6.19 -11.54
N GLN A 165 -4.66 -6.78 -11.14
CA GLN A 165 -3.61 -6.09 -10.37
C GLN A 165 -2.53 -5.48 -11.26
N LEU A 166 -2.36 -5.96 -12.50
CA LEU A 166 -1.35 -5.44 -13.43
C LEU A 166 -1.58 -3.95 -13.76
N GLY A 167 -2.82 -3.55 -14.04
CA GLY A 167 -3.13 -2.14 -14.32
C GLY A 167 -2.75 -1.20 -13.17
N PRO A 168 -3.24 -1.42 -11.93
CA PRO A 168 -2.83 -0.63 -10.77
C PRO A 168 -1.33 -0.68 -10.46
N TYR A 169 -0.67 -1.82 -10.71
CA TYR A 169 0.77 -1.97 -10.56
C TYR A 169 1.53 -1.05 -11.52
N VAL A 170 1.20 -1.12 -12.81
CA VAL A 170 1.79 -0.28 -13.84
C VAL A 170 1.55 1.20 -13.55
N ASN A 171 0.32 1.53 -13.14
CA ASN A 171 -0.03 2.90 -12.75
C ASN A 171 0.87 3.42 -11.62
N ALA A 172 0.94 2.67 -10.51
CA ALA A 172 1.72 3.09 -9.34
C ALA A 172 3.21 3.22 -9.68
N LEU A 173 3.77 2.30 -10.46
CA LEU A 173 5.17 2.34 -10.87
C LEU A 173 5.47 3.53 -11.80
N ALA A 174 4.59 3.81 -12.76
CA ALA A 174 4.72 4.95 -13.66
C ALA A 174 4.67 6.28 -12.89
N ILE A 175 3.71 6.44 -11.96
CA ILE A 175 3.60 7.63 -11.11
C ILE A 175 4.84 7.81 -10.24
N CYS A 176 5.35 6.74 -9.60
CA CYS A 176 6.58 6.84 -8.81
C CYS A 176 7.74 7.37 -9.66
N ARG A 177 7.92 6.80 -10.85
CA ARG A 177 9.01 7.15 -11.76
C ARG A 177 8.89 8.57 -12.30
N LEU A 178 7.67 9.03 -12.62
CA LEU A 178 7.43 10.42 -13.03
C LEU A 178 7.80 11.42 -11.93
N ASN A 179 7.39 11.17 -10.68
CA ASN A 179 7.74 12.02 -9.55
C ASN A 179 9.25 12.01 -9.22
N LEU A 180 9.96 10.94 -9.60
CA LEU A 180 11.41 10.85 -9.50
C LEU A 180 12.14 11.42 -10.73
N GLY A 181 11.43 12.01 -11.70
CA GLY A 181 11.98 12.54 -12.95
C GLY A 181 12.45 11.48 -13.95
N ASN A 182 12.14 10.20 -13.71
CA ASN A 182 12.50 9.08 -14.58
C ASN A 182 11.43 8.83 -15.65
N VAL A 183 11.33 9.75 -16.62
CA VAL A 183 10.30 9.69 -17.69
C VAL A 183 10.43 8.41 -18.54
N GLN A 184 11.65 7.99 -18.87
CA GLN A 184 11.86 6.76 -19.64
C GLN A 184 11.40 5.53 -18.87
N GLY A 185 11.74 5.42 -17.58
CA GLY A 185 11.26 4.32 -16.76
C GLY A 185 9.74 4.31 -16.63
N ALA A 186 9.10 5.47 -16.57
CA ALA A 186 7.63 5.54 -16.55
C ALA A 186 7.03 4.98 -17.86
N GLN A 187 7.60 5.32 -19.02
CA GLN A 187 7.20 4.74 -20.31
C GLN A 187 7.41 3.21 -20.34
N ASP A 188 8.55 2.73 -19.84
CA ASP A 188 8.85 1.30 -19.76
C ASP A 188 7.85 0.57 -18.85
N ALA A 189 7.38 1.20 -17.77
CA ALA A 189 6.33 0.66 -16.92
C ALA A 189 4.99 0.61 -17.64
N LEU A 190 4.58 1.69 -18.31
CA LEU A 190 3.33 1.79 -19.07
C LEU A 190 3.25 0.76 -20.19
N ALA A 191 4.38 0.42 -20.83
CA ALA A 191 4.47 -0.62 -21.85
C ALA A 191 4.14 -2.04 -21.33
N LEU A 192 4.08 -2.24 -20.01
CA LEU A 192 3.67 -3.50 -19.38
C LEU A 192 2.15 -3.60 -19.16
N ALA A 193 1.40 -2.53 -19.45
CA ALA A 193 -0.05 -2.51 -19.26
C ALA A 193 -0.72 -3.62 -20.10
N PRO A 194 -1.61 -4.43 -19.51
CA PRO A 194 -2.30 -5.47 -20.27
C PRO A 194 -3.27 -4.85 -21.28
N ASP A 195 -3.28 -5.37 -22.51
CA ASP A 195 -4.20 -4.91 -23.55
C ASP A 195 -5.65 -5.38 -23.35
N GLU A 196 -5.83 -6.53 -22.69
CA GLU A 196 -7.13 -7.17 -22.50
C GLU A 196 -7.69 -6.95 -21.09
N ALA A 197 -9.02 -6.81 -20.98
CA ALA A 197 -9.81 -6.82 -19.74
C ALA A 197 -9.57 -5.68 -18.74
N MET A 198 -8.93 -4.57 -19.13
CA MET A 198 -8.82 -3.39 -18.26
C MET A 198 -10.14 -2.63 -18.16
N LYS A 199 -10.45 -2.11 -16.97
CA LYS A 199 -11.57 -1.18 -16.80
C LYS A 199 -11.35 0.05 -17.69
N PRO A 200 -12.36 0.53 -18.44
CA PRO A 200 -12.21 1.68 -19.35
C PRO A 200 -11.62 2.92 -18.67
N THR A 201 -12.02 3.19 -17.43
CA THR A 201 -11.52 4.32 -16.63
C THR A 201 -10.02 4.23 -16.35
N LEU A 202 -9.52 3.02 -16.08
CA LEU A 202 -8.09 2.82 -15.85
C LEU A 202 -7.30 2.92 -17.15
N ARG A 203 -7.84 2.42 -18.28
CA ARG A 203 -7.22 2.57 -19.60
C ARG A 203 -7.04 4.05 -19.95
N LEU A 204 -8.10 4.85 -19.82
CA LEU A 204 -8.04 6.31 -20.04
C LEU A 204 -7.00 6.98 -19.15
N HIS A 205 -6.92 6.61 -17.88
CA HIS A 205 -5.90 7.13 -16.96
C HIS A 205 -4.46 6.77 -17.40
N LEU A 206 -4.21 5.53 -17.82
CA LEU A 206 -2.89 5.12 -18.33
C LEU A 206 -2.54 5.79 -19.67
N ASP A 207 -3.52 6.03 -20.53
CA ASP A 207 -3.34 6.77 -21.78
C ASP A 207 -2.99 8.24 -21.48
N GLY A 208 -3.63 8.85 -20.47
CA GLY A 208 -3.26 10.16 -19.95
C GLY A 208 -1.82 10.22 -19.42
N LEU A 209 -1.38 9.20 -18.66
CA LEU A 209 0.01 9.11 -18.21
C LEU A 209 0.99 8.92 -19.38
N SER A 210 0.57 8.21 -20.43
CA SER A 210 1.37 8.06 -21.65
C SER A 210 1.53 9.39 -22.38
N ALA A 211 0.47 10.19 -22.46
CA ALA A 211 0.50 11.56 -22.99
C ALA A 211 1.40 12.47 -22.14
N LEU A 212 1.33 12.37 -20.80
CA LEU A 212 2.23 13.08 -19.89
C LEU A 212 3.70 12.71 -20.14
N CYS A 213 4.00 11.42 -20.27
CA CYS A 213 5.35 10.99 -20.62
C CYS A 213 5.81 11.55 -21.97
N ALA A 214 4.91 11.65 -22.96
CA ALA A 214 5.21 12.22 -24.26
C ALA A 214 5.50 13.73 -24.17
N SER A 215 4.71 14.49 -23.41
CA SER A 215 4.93 15.94 -23.24
C SER A 215 6.26 16.21 -22.55
N LEU A 216 6.58 15.48 -21.48
CA LEU A 216 7.86 15.60 -20.75
C LEU A 216 9.07 15.15 -21.58
N SER A 217 8.87 14.29 -22.59
CA SER A 217 9.91 13.85 -23.52
C SER A 217 10.10 14.78 -24.73
N GLY A 218 9.48 15.96 -24.75
CA GLY A 218 9.55 16.92 -25.86
C GLY A 218 8.69 16.55 -27.07
N LYS A 219 7.76 15.59 -26.94
CA LYS A 219 6.79 15.20 -27.97
C LYS A 219 5.43 15.83 -27.69
N ALA A 220 5.41 17.14 -27.43
CA ALA A 220 4.25 17.87 -26.95
C ALA A 220 3.05 17.83 -27.91
N GLU A 221 3.26 17.97 -29.22
CA GLU A 221 2.20 17.87 -30.22
C GLU A 221 1.52 16.49 -30.19
N HIS A 222 2.32 15.43 -30.06
CA HIS A 222 1.80 14.07 -29.95
C HIS A 222 1.00 13.87 -28.66
N ALA A 223 1.46 14.44 -27.54
CA ALA A 223 0.75 14.40 -26.27
C ALA A 223 -0.63 15.06 -26.37
N LEU A 224 -0.73 16.22 -27.01
CA LEU A 224 -2.01 16.91 -27.21
C LEU A 224 -2.96 16.10 -28.10
N ALA A 225 -2.46 15.53 -29.21
CA ALA A 225 -3.26 14.69 -30.09
C ALA A 225 -3.84 13.46 -29.37
N LEU A 226 -3.08 12.82 -28.47
CA LEU A 226 -3.55 11.69 -27.66
C LEU A 226 -4.71 12.07 -26.71
N LEU A 227 -4.81 13.35 -26.33
CA LEU A 227 -5.83 13.85 -25.41
C LEU A 227 -7.06 14.40 -26.13
N GLU A 228 -6.97 14.81 -27.39
CA GLU A 228 -8.12 15.27 -28.18
C GLU A 228 -9.15 14.15 -28.42
N ASP A 229 -8.68 12.92 -28.56
CA ASP A 229 -9.52 11.73 -28.72
C ASP A 229 -10.26 11.33 -27.42
N GLN A 230 -9.89 11.93 -26.29
CA GLN A 230 -10.48 11.70 -24.98
C GLN A 230 -11.39 12.90 -24.63
N GLY A 231 -12.65 12.86 -25.07
CA GLY A 231 -13.61 13.96 -24.82
C GLY A 231 -13.67 14.38 -23.34
N GLU A 232 -14.03 15.65 -23.08
CA GLU A 232 -13.98 16.28 -21.74
C GLU A 232 -14.80 15.53 -20.66
N ASP A 233 -15.86 14.82 -21.06
CA ASP A 233 -16.71 14.02 -20.17
C ASP A 233 -16.09 12.65 -19.79
N ALA A 234 -15.03 12.21 -20.48
CA ALA A 234 -14.45 10.88 -20.33
C ALA A 234 -13.28 10.82 -19.34
N THR A 235 -12.66 11.95 -19.01
CA THR A 235 -11.49 11.96 -18.13
C THR A 235 -11.90 11.83 -16.66
N ALA A 236 -11.84 10.60 -16.15
CA ALA A 236 -11.94 10.28 -14.73
C ALA A 236 -10.84 10.94 -13.87
N ASP A 237 -9.92 11.70 -14.47
CA ASP A 237 -8.80 12.37 -13.82
C ASP A 237 -8.51 13.74 -14.47
N LEU A 238 -9.33 14.73 -14.15
CA LEU A 238 -9.17 16.12 -14.60
C LEU A 238 -7.80 16.69 -14.25
N ALA A 239 -7.23 16.29 -13.10
CA ALA A 239 -5.91 16.73 -12.67
C ALA A 239 -4.82 16.28 -13.66
N LEU A 240 -4.84 15.00 -14.03
CA LEU A 240 -3.92 14.46 -15.02
C LEU A 240 -4.09 15.12 -16.40
N LEU A 241 -5.34 15.33 -16.84
CA LEU A 241 -5.63 15.96 -18.13
C LEU A 241 -5.03 17.37 -18.22
N HIS A 242 -5.44 18.26 -17.32
CA HIS A 242 -5.02 19.66 -17.34
C HIS A 242 -3.51 19.79 -17.12
N THR A 243 -2.94 19.00 -16.20
CA THR A 243 -1.48 18.97 -15.97
C THR A 243 -0.73 18.57 -17.24
N THR A 244 -1.21 17.54 -17.94
CA THR A 244 -0.57 17.09 -19.19
C THR A 244 -0.63 18.15 -20.28
N ARG A 245 -1.80 18.79 -20.47
CA ARG A 245 -1.95 19.90 -21.43
C ARG A 245 -1.07 21.09 -21.07
N ALA A 246 -1.01 21.45 -19.79
CA ALA A 246 -0.14 22.52 -19.32
C ALA A 246 1.35 22.24 -19.65
N HIS A 247 1.85 21.04 -19.32
CA HIS A 247 3.23 20.67 -19.68
C HIS A 247 3.46 20.65 -21.20
N ALA A 248 2.49 20.18 -21.98
CA ALA A 248 2.60 20.18 -23.45
C ALA A 248 2.62 21.60 -24.03
N HIS A 249 1.72 22.49 -23.59
CA HIS A 249 1.70 23.88 -24.04
C HIS A 249 2.97 24.62 -23.63
N ALA A 250 3.42 24.50 -22.38
CA ALA A 250 4.67 25.10 -21.93
C ALA A 250 5.88 24.58 -22.72
N ALA A 251 5.92 23.28 -23.07
CA ALA A 251 6.97 22.72 -23.91
C ALA A 251 7.03 23.32 -25.32
N LEU A 252 5.89 23.81 -25.83
CA LEU A 252 5.77 24.50 -27.12
C LEU A 252 6.05 26.01 -27.03
N GLY A 253 6.30 26.55 -25.82
CA GLY A 253 6.41 27.99 -25.57
C GLY A 253 5.05 28.72 -25.58
N HIS A 254 3.96 27.98 -25.42
CA HIS A 254 2.59 28.49 -25.35
C HIS A 254 2.21 28.76 -23.88
N ASP A 255 2.93 29.69 -23.24
CA ASP A 255 2.84 29.93 -21.79
C ASP A 255 1.44 30.39 -21.36
N GLU A 256 0.76 31.22 -22.16
CA GLU A 256 -0.60 31.69 -21.87
C GLU A 256 -1.61 30.53 -21.83
N GLN A 257 -1.50 29.58 -22.76
CA GLN A 257 -2.34 28.38 -22.78
C GLN A 257 -2.01 27.45 -21.61
N ALA A 258 -0.72 27.31 -21.27
CA ALA A 258 -0.30 26.50 -20.12
C ALA A 258 -0.84 27.08 -18.80
N GLU A 259 -0.76 28.40 -18.62
CA GLU A 259 -1.33 29.11 -17.46
C GLU A 259 -2.85 28.98 -17.40
N ALA A 260 -3.54 29.06 -18.55
CA ALA A 260 -4.99 28.86 -18.62
C ALA A 260 -5.39 27.46 -18.17
N GLU A 261 -4.68 26.41 -18.61
CA GLU A 261 -4.93 25.02 -18.19
C GLU A 261 -4.72 24.82 -16.68
N LEU A 262 -3.66 25.39 -16.12
CA LEU A 262 -3.38 25.35 -14.67
C LEU A 262 -4.43 26.13 -13.87
N SER A 263 -4.87 27.28 -14.36
CA SER A 263 -5.90 28.09 -13.72
C SER A 263 -7.25 27.38 -13.74
N ASN A 264 -7.62 26.75 -14.85
CA ASN A 264 -8.83 25.93 -14.97
C ASN A 264 -8.81 24.76 -14.00
N LEU A 265 -7.65 24.10 -13.88
CA LEU A 265 -7.45 23.03 -12.91
C LEU A 265 -7.66 23.50 -11.46
N ALA A 266 -7.05 24.64 -11.09
CA ALA A 266 -7.21 25.22 -9.76
C ALA A 266 -8.65 25.69 -9.47
N LEU A 267 -9.34 26.23 -10.48
CA LEU A 267 -10.76 26.59 -10.39
C LEU A 267 -11.65 25.37 -10.19
N ALA A 268 -11.36 24.26 -10.86
CA ALA A 268 -12.18 23.06 -10.81
C ALA A 268 -11.99 22.23 -9.52
N LEU A 269 -10.74 22.09 -9.04
CA LEU A 269 -10.40 21.16 -7.96
C LEU A 269 -9.74 21.84 -6.73
N GLY A 270 -9.57 23.16 -6.77
CA GLY A 270 -8.88 23.94 -5.74
C GLY A 270 -7.36 24.06 -6.00
N PRO A 271 -6.69 25.07 -5.42
CA PRO A 271 -5.29 25.37 -5.71
C PRO A 271 -4.30 24.30 -5.22
N GLU A 272 -4.66 23.50 -4.22
CA GLU A 272 -3.80 22.43 -3.69
C GLU A 272 -3.50 21.33 -4.73
N VAL A 273 -4.39 21.14 -5.70
CA VAL A 273 -4.19 20.15 -6.77
C VAL A 273 -3.00 20.49 -7.68
N LEU A 274 -2.59 21.77 -7.71
CA LEU A 274 -1.43 22.22 -8.49
C LEU A 274 -0.13 21.59 -7.99
N ALA A 275 -0.10 21.07 -6.76
CA ALA A 275 1.02 20.26 -6.26
C ALA A 275 1.35 19.11 -7.22
N PHE A 276 0.36 18.47 -7.87
CA PHE A 276 0.60 17.41 -8.84
C PHE A 276 1.42 17.87 -10.06
N ALA A 277 1.15 19.07 -10.59
CA ALA A 277 1.91 19.65 -11.71
C ALA A 277 3.29 20.19 -11.29
N ILE A 278 3.47 20.46 -9.99
CA ILE A 278 4.74 20.90 -9.41
C ILE A 278 5.65 19.70 -9.13
N ASP A 279 5.09 18.66 -8.50
CA ASP A 279 5.81 17.48 -8.02
C ASP A 279 6.30 16.58 -9.15
N ILE A 280 5.61 16.59 -10.30
CA ILE A 280 6.09 15.97 -11.54
C ILE A 280 6.95 17.01 -12.30
N PRO A 281 8.29 16.89 -12.29
CA PRO A 281 9.14 17.95 -12.82
C PRO A 281 9.01 18.05 -14.34
N GLY A 282 8.65 19.22 -14.85
CA GLY A 282 8.46 19.45 -16.27
C GLY A 282 8.35 20.91 -16.68
N PRO A 283 8.05 21.18 -17.97
CA PRO A 283 8.07 22.53 -18.53
C PRO A 283 7.12 23.53 -17.83
N ALA A 284 5.96 23.06 -17.36
CA ALA A 284 4.98 23.89 -16.68
C ALA A 284 5.19 24.01 -15.16
N SER A 285 6.17 23.34 -14.54
CA SER A 285 6.25 23.29 -13.07
C SER A 285 6.47 24.67 -12.42
N GLN A 286 7.26 25.55 -13.05
CA GLN A 286 7.46 26.93 -12.56
C GLN A 286 6.20 27.80 -12.72
N LEU A 287 5.46 27.61 -13.82
CA LEU A 287 4.17 28.26 -14.05
C LEU A 287 3.15 27.80 -13.01
N ALA A 288 3.10 26.49 -12.70
CA ALA A 288 2.21 25.93 -11.69
C ALA A 288 2.48 26.52 -10.30
N GLU A 289 3.75 26.69 -9.92
CA GLU A 289 4.12 27.38 -8.67
C GLU A 289 3.65 28.85 -8.68
N THR A 290 3.84 29.55 -9.80
CA THR A 290 3.40 30.93 -9.96
C THR A 290 1.88 31.03 -9.79
N VAL A 291 1.11 30.23 -10.52
CA VAL A 291 -0.36 30.17 -10.43
C VAL A 291 -0.81 29.84 -9.00
N ARG A 292 -0.17 28.88 -8.32
CA ARG A 292 -0.50 28.52 -6.93
C ARG A 292 -0.34 29.71 -5.98
N THR A 293 0.70 30.51 -6.16
CA THR A 293 0.97 31.68 -5.29
C THR A 293 0.12 32.91 -5.61
N THR A 294 -0.34 33.06 -6.86
CA THR A 294 -1.17 34.19 -7.30
C THR A 294 -2.66 33.90 -7.20
N TYR A 295 -3.05 32.64 -7.02
CA TYR A 295 -4.45 32.26 -6.85
C TYR A 295 -5.04 32.95 -5.62
N PRO A 296 -6.11 33.76 -5.77
CA PRO A 296 -6.64 34.57 -4.69
C PRO A 296 -7.23 33.66 -3.60
N ALA A 297 -6.65 33.71 -2.40
CA ALA A 297 -7.12 32.98 -1.22
C ALA A 297 -8.60 33.31 -0.85
N ASP A 298 -9.12 34.44 -1.34
CA ASP A 298 -10.43 35.00 -0.99
C ASP A 298 -11.64 34.42 -1.77
N GLN A 299 -11.45 33.63 -2.84
CA GLN A 299 -12.61 33.14 -3.62
C GLN A 299 -13.30 31.91 -3.00
N THR A 300 -12.74 31.31 -1.96
CA THR A 300 -13.27 30.07 -1.35
C THR A 300 -14.28 30.32 -0.21
N GLN A 301 -14.61 31.57 0.13
CA GLN A 301 -15.30 31.89 1.40
C GLN A 301 -16.62 32.65 1.31
N ASP A 302 -17.15 32.95 0.12
CA ASP A 302 -18.41 33.73 -0.01
C ASP A 302 -19.61 32.92 -0.54
N GLN A 303 -19.64 31.61 -0.28
CA GLN A 303 -20.85 30.78 -0.34
C GLN A 303 -21.25 30.32 1.06
N SER A 304 -21.24 31.23 2.03
CA SER A 304 -22.05 31.01 3.24
C SER A 304 -23.50 30.99 2.81
N ASP A 305 -24.11 29.80 2.86
CA ASP A 305 -25.55 29.59 2.83
C ASP A 305 -26.22 30.54 3.85
N ASP A 306 -26.63 31.73 3.40
CA ASP A 306 -27.70 32.44 4.08
C ASP A 306 -28.95 31.58 3.87
N PRO A 307 -29.50 30.97 4.93
CA PRO A 307 -30.75 30.24 4.79
C PRO A 307 -31.80 31.23 4.28
N PRO A 308 -32.62 30.86 3.28
CA PRO A 308 -33.66 31.75 2.80
C PRO A 308 -34.60 32.07 3.96
N ASP A 309 -34.74 33.36 4.27
CA ASP A 309 -35.76 33.85 5.20
C ASP A 309 -37.13 33.31 4.73
N GLU A 310 -37.70 32.38 5.51
CA GLU A 310 -39.06 31.91 5.30
C GLU A 310 -40.05 33.07 5.57
N PRO A 311 -41.05 33.28 4.69
CA PRO A 311 -42.08 34.30 4.86
C PRO A 311 -43.13 33.97 5.95
#